data_AF-A0A957SDR8-F1
#
_entry.id   AF-A0A957SDR8-F1
#
_cell.length_a   1.000
_cell.length_b   1.000
_cell.length_c   1.000
_cell.angle_alpha   90.00
_cell.angle_beta   90.00
_cell.angle_gamma   90.00
#
_symmetry.space_group_name_H-M   'P 1'
#
loop_
_entity.id
_entity.type
_entity.pdbx_description
1 polymer ?
#
loop_
_entity_poly.entity_id
_entity_poly.type
_entity_poly.pdbx_seq_one_letter_code
_entity_poly.pdbx_strand_id
1 'polypeptide(L)'
;LGDAYLTLGDWAAAQHAFVQAQQHRSAISDEPHYAARAGQAYAAWQLGDCATALALAATVLDAPWTTVAQQTDTPFYIYWRCYQILAAYADERAPMVLHRIHKHFQDQLTRIEDPTLRRSFAEQVPAHRQLLAAIAQSHATGAASIRQLLN
;
A
#
# COMPACT_ATOMS: atom_id res chain seq x y z
N LEU A 1 -13.26 2.57 10.80
CA LEU A 1 -14.24 1.51 10.47
C LEU A 1 -13.84 0.73 9.21
N GLY A 2 -13.56 1.38 8.07
CA GLY A 2 -13.15 0.69 6.83
C GLY A 2 -12.02 -0.33 7.00
N ASP A 3 -10.88 0.05 7.58
CA ASP A 3 -9.76 -0.89 7.80
C ASP A 3 -10.09 -2.05 8.76
N ALA A 4 -10.98 -1.82 9.73
CA ALA A 4 -11.44 -2.87 10.62
C ALA A 4 -12.29 -3.90 9.84
N TYR A 5 -13.21 -3.43 8.99
CA TYR A 5 -13.98 -4.32 8.11
C TYR A 5 -13.11 -5.08 7.11
N LEU A 6 -12.07 -4.44 6.55
CA LEU A 6 -11.08 -5.15 5.72
C LEU A 6 -10.40 -6.29 6.49
N THR A 7 -10.04 -6.05 7.76
CA THR A 7 -9.40 -7.08 8.61
C THR A 7 -10.36 -8.23 8.93
N LEU A 8 -11.65 -7.93 9.06
CA LEU A 8 -12.71 -8.92 9.30
C LEU A 8 -13.17 -9.66 8.03
N GLY A 9 -12.72 -9.22 6.85
CA GLY A 9 -13.16 -9.77 5.58
C GLY A 9 -14.57 -9.32 5.15
N ASP A 10 -15.15 -8.32 5.81
CA ASP A 10 -16.43 -7.73 5.41
C ASP A 10 -16.21 -6.65 4.35
N TRP A 11 -15.98 -7.11 3.12
CA TRP A 11 -15.60 -6.24 2.00
C TRP A 11 -16.69 -5.23 1.65
N ALA A 12 -17.97 -5.61 1.77
CA ALA A 12 -19.09 -4.72 1.49
C ALA A 12 -19.19 -3.60 2.54
N ALA A 13 -19.08 -3.93 3.83
CA ALA A 13 -19.06 -2.91 4.88
C ALA A 13 -17.81 -2.02 4.79
N ALA A 14 -16.66 -2.60 4.42
CA ALA A 14 -15.45 -1.83 4.18
C ALA A 14 -15.65 -0.81 3.04
N GLN A 15 -16.16 -1.26 1.89
CA GLN A 15 -16.48 -0.41 0.73
C GLN A 15 -17.36 0.77 1.17
N HIS A 16 -18.47 0.47 1.86
CA HIS A 16 -19.40 1.49 2.31
C HIS A 16 -18.74 2.50 3.27
N ALA A 17 -17.98 2.03 4.26
CA ALA A 17 -17.30 2.88 5.22
C ALA A 17 -16.26 3.81 4.55
N PHE A 18 -15.53 3.33 3.55
CA PHE A 18 -14.59 4.17 2.82
C PHE A 18 -15.26 5.17 1.88
N VAL A 19 -16.40 4.82 1.28
CA VAL A 19 -17.21 5.78 0.50
C VAL A 19 -17.69 6.92 1.39
N GLN A 20 -18.21 6.61 2.58
CA GLN A 20 -18.62 7.62 3.56
C GLN A 20 -17.43 8.51 3.98
N ALA A 21 -16.27 7.92 4.28
CA ALA A 21 -15.07 8.68 4.64
C ALA A 21 -14.64 9.65 3.52
N GLN A 22 -14.73 9.23 2.26
CA GLN A 22 -14.43 10.09 1.12
C GLN A 22 -15.44 11.22 0.98
N GLN A 23 -16.73 10.95 1.12
CA GLN A 23 -17.79 11.97 1.09
C GLN A 23 -17.58 13.04 2.18
N HIS A 24 -17.27 12.62 3.41
CA HIS A 24 -16.98 13.55 4.50
C HIS A 24 -15.73 14.40 4.23
N ARG A 25 -14.66 13.81 3.67
CA ARG A 25 -13.46 14.57 3.30
C ARG A 25 -13.76 15.59 2.21
N SER A 26 -14.50 15.21 1.18
CA SER A 26 -14.88 16.09 0.08
C SER A 26 -15.75 17.28 0.51
N ALA A 27 -16.39 17.21 1.67
CA ALA A 27 -17.12 18.36 2.24
C ALA A 27 -16.19 19.43 2.85
N ILE A 28 -14.92 19.10 3.11
CA ILE A 28 -13.97 19.96 3.86
C ILE A 28 -12.73 20.28 3.01
N SER A 29 -12.42 19.47 2.00
CA SER A 29 -11.24 19.61 1.15
C SER A 29 -11.45 18.98 -0.21
N ASP A 30 -10.99 19.67 -1.26
CA ASP A 30 -10.94 19.12 -2.63
C ASP A 30 -9.85 18.06 -2.80
N GLU A 31 -8.92 17.95 -1.84
CA GLU A 31 -7.90 16.91 -1.89
C GLU A 31 -8.51 15.53 -1.69
N PRO A 32 -8.14 14.54 -2.52
CA PRO A 32 -8.64 13.20 -2.34
C PRO A 32 -8.13 12.56 -1.05
N HIS A 33 -8.96 11.72 -0.45
CA HIS A 33 -8.55 10.88 0.68
C HIS A 33 -7.90 9.58 0.18
N TYR A 34 -6.57 9.57 0.00
CA TYR A 34 -5.89 8.41 -0.63
C TYR A 34 -6.05 7.10 0.14
N ALA A 35 -6.03 7.13 1.47
CA ALA A 35 -6.24 5.92 2.28
C ALA A 35 -7.62 5.30 2.04
N ALA A 36 -8.68 6.12 2.03
CA ALA A 36 -10.03 5.66 1.76
C ALA A 36 -10.15 5.11 0.34
N ARG A 37 -9.54 5.78 -0.64
CA ARG A 37 -9.56 5.31 -2.03
C ARG A 37 -8.85 3.98 -2.24
N ALA A 38 -7.65 3.80 -1.66
CA ALA A 38 -6.96 2.51 -1.71
C ALA A 38 -7.74 1.42 -0.96
N GLY A 39 -8.43 1.77 0.13
CA GLY A 39 -9.35 0.88 0.82
C GLY A 39 -10.53 0.43 -0.04
N GLN A 40 -11.17 1.35 -0.76
CA GLN A 40 -12.23 1.03 -1.74
C GLN A 40 -11.70 0.16 -2.88
N ALA A 41 -10.51 0.48 -3.41
CA ALA A 41 -9.89 -0.32 -4.47
C ALA A 41 -9.69 -1.77 -4.01
N TYR A 42 -9.21 -1.96 -2.78
CA TYR A 42 -8.97 -3.27 -2.20
C TYR A 42 -10.27 -4.04 -1.94
N ALA A 43 -11.29 -3.37 -1.38
CA ALA A 43 -12.60 -3.98 -1.16
C ALA A 43 -13.27 -4.38 -2.49
N ALA A 44 -13.21 -3.52 -3.51
CA ALA A 44 -13.71 -3.81 -4.85
C ALA A 44 -13.02 -5.04 -5.46
N TRP A 45 -11.70 -5.15 -5.31
CA TRP A 45 -10.95 -6.33 -5.74
C TRP A 45 -11.43 -7.61 -5.05
N GLN A 46 -11.61 -7.57 -3.71
CA GLN A 46 -12.10 -8.73 -2.95
C GLN A 46 -13.55 -9.11 -3.30
N LEU A 47 -14.35 -8.15 -3.78
CA LEU A 47 -15.70 -8.38 -4.30
C LEU A 47 -15.72 -8.84 -5.77
N GLY A 48 -14.57 -8.94 -6.43
CA GLY A 48 -14.46 -9.35 -7.84
C GLY A 48 -14.70 -8.22 -8.85
N ASP A 49 -14.89 -6.98 -8.42
CA ASP A 49 -15.01 -5.82 -9.30
C ASP A 49 -13.62 -5.31 -9.72
N CYS A 50 -13.05 -6.00 -10.71
CA CYS A 50 -11.73 -5.71 -11.27
C CYS A 50 -11.62 -4.29 -11.84
N ALA A 51 -12.63 -3.85 -12.59
CA ALA A 51 -12.62 -2.55 -13.27
C ALA A 51 -12.53 -1.41 -12.26
N THR A 52 -13.37 -1.44 -11.22
CA THR A 52 -13.35 -0.44 -10.15
C THR A 52 -12.06 -0.51 -9.34
N ALA A 53 -11.58 -1.71 -9.01
CA ALA A 53 -10.35 -1.88 -8.25
C ALA A 53 -9.13 -1.26 -8.97
N LEU A 54 -8.95 -1.55 -10.26
CA LEU A 54 -7.84 -1.04 -11.06
C LEU A 54 -7.95 0.48 -11.27
N ALA A 55 -9.15 1.02 -11.53
CA ALA A 55 -9.34 2.44 -11.72
C ALA A 55 -9.00 3.24 -10.45
N LEU A 56 -9.52 2.80 -9.30
CA LEU A 56 -9.24 3.45 -8.01
C LEU A 56 -7.77 3.34 -7.61
N ALA A 57 -7.14 2.18 -7.84
CA ALA A 57 -5.72 2.00 -7.60
C ALA A 57 -4.89 2.94 -8.49
N ALA A 58 -5.21 3.06 -9.77
CA ALA A 58 -4.51 3.98 -10.69
C ALA A 58 -4.54 5.42 -10.19
N THR A 59 -5.71 5.93 -9.76
CA THR A 59 -5.83 7.28 -9.21
C THR A 59 -4.96 7.51 -7.98
N VAL A 60 -4.77 6.49 -7.14
CA VAL A 60 -3.87 6.59 -5.97
C VAL A 60 -2.42 6.65 -6.41
N LEU A 61 -2.05 5.86 -7.43
CA LEU A 61 -0.67 5.75 -7.92
C LEU A 61 -0.21 6.99 -8.70
N ASP A 62 -1.13 7.72 -9.32
CA ASP A 62 -0.88 9.00 -9.99
C ASP A 62 -0.45 10.09 -9.00
N ALA A 63 -0.78 9.96 -7.72
CA ALA A 63 -0.40 10.92 -6.71
C ALA A 63 1.10 10.82 -6.35
N PRO A 64 1.78 11.95 -6.08
CA PRO A 64 3.14 11.93 -5.54
C PRO A 64 3.19 11.24 -4.17
N TRP A 65 4.31 10.56 -3.89
CA TRP A 65 4.50 9.83 -2.63
C TRP A 65 4.43 10.80 -1.45
N THR A 66 5.04 11.97 -1.61
CA THR A 66 5.06 13.05 -0.63
C THR A 66 3.65 13.51 -0.26
N THR A 67 2.75 13.67 -1.25
CA THR A 67 1.36 14.05 -1.01
C THR A 67 0.62 12.98 -0.21
N VAL A 68 0.78 11.70 -0.57
CA VAL A 68 0.14 10.59 0.17
C VAL A 68 0.71 10.49 1.59
N ALA A 69 2.03 10.62 1.75
CA ALA A 69 2.71 10.53 3.04
C ALA A 69 2.39 11.70 3.98
N GLN A 70 1.98 12.86 3.46
CA GLN A 70 1.52 13.98 4.29
C GLN A 70 0.12 13.76 4.87
N GLN A 71 -0.69 12.88 4.28
CA GLN A 71 -2.06 12.62 4.72
C GLN A 71 -2.18 11.44 5.69
N THR A 72 -1.14 10.63 5.86
CA THR A 72 -1.19 9.43 6.71
C THR A 72 0.18 9.03 7.24
N ASP A 73 0.20 8.43 8.43
CA ASP A 73 1.37 7.78 9.00
C ASP A 73 1.67 6.40 8.36
N THR A 74 0.78 5.92 7.48
CA THR A 74 0.86 4.59 6.87
C THR A 74 0.89 4.60 5.34
N PRO A 75 1.70 5.45 4.67
CA PRO A 75 1.68 5.55 3.21
C PRO A 75 2.09 4.23 2.53
N PHE A 76 2.96 3.44 3.15
CA PHE A 76 3.34 2.12 2.63
C PHE A 76 2.13 1.19 2.48
N TYR A 77 1.18 1.20 3.43
CA TYR A 77 -0.03 0.38 3.36
C TYR A 77 -0.91 0.75 2.17
N ILE A 78 -1.00 2.04 1.84
CA ILE A 78 -1.79 2.54 0.71
C ILE A 78 -1.23 2.00 -0.61
N TYR A 79 0.07 2.17 -0.84
CA TYR A 79 0.72 1.69 -2.06
C TYR A 79 0.81 0.17 -2.09
N TRP A 80 0.98 -0.49 -0.94
CA TRP A 80 0.97 -1.95 -0.83
C TRP A 80 -0.36 -2.55 -1.30
N ARG A 81 -1.50 -1.99 -0.87
CA ARG A 81 -2.83 -2.41 -1.36
C ARG A 81 -2.95 -2.25 -2.87
N CYS A 82 -2.48 -1.13 -3.41
CA CYS A 82 -2.49 -0.90 -4.87
C CYS A 82 -1.62 -1.92 -5.60
N TYR A 83 -0.42 -2.20 -5.10
CA TYR A 83 0.46 -3.24 -5.64
C TYR A 83 -0.21 -4.62 -5.64
N GLN A 84 -0.86 -5.02 -4.55
CA GLN A 84 -1.53 -6.32 -4.46
C GLN A 84 -2.60 -6.49 -5.53
N ILE A 85 -3.41 -5.44 -5.76
CA ILE A 85 -4.43 -5.42 -6.82
C ILE A 85 -3.77 -5.58 -8.19
N LEU A 86 -2.76 -4.74 -8.50
CA LEU A 86 -2.07 -4.78 -9.80
C LEU A 86 -1.41 -6.14 -10.05
N ALA A 87 -0.73 -6.69 -9.04
CA ALA A 87 -0.06 -7.98 -9.13
C ALA A 87 -1.05 -9.13 -9.35
N ALA A 88 -2.23 -9.09 -8.73
CA ALA A 88 -3.28 -10.09 -8.91
C ALA A 88 -3.81 -10.14 -10.35
N TYR A 89 -3.73 -9.03 -11.09
CA TYR A 89 -4.15 -8.93 -12.48
C TYR A 89 -2.97 -8.91 -13.47
N ALA A 90 -1.75 -9.24 -13.02
CA ALA A 90 -0.54 -9.18 -13.83
C ALA A 90 -0.34 -7.85 -14.58
N ASP A 91 -0.78 -6.75 -13.96
CA ASP A 91 -0.65 -5.41 -14.53
C ASP A 91 0.83 -4.99 -14.58
N GLU A 92 1.27 -4.50 -15.73
CA GLU A 92 2.67 -4.13 -15.99
C GLU A 92 3.21 -3.03 -15.07
N ARG A 93 2.33 -2.28 -14.41
CA ARG A 93 2.71 -1.24 -13.44
C ARG A 93 3.16 -1.83 -12.10
N ALA A 94 2.80 -3.07 -11.78
CA ALA A 94 3.07 -3.66 -10.46
C ALA A 94 4.56 -3.63 -10.06
N PRO A 95 5.53 -4.01 -10.92
CA PRO A 95 6.95 -3.95 -10.57
C PRO A 95 7.44 -2.53 -10.29
N MET A 96 6.98 -1.54 -11.06
CA MET A 96 7.33 -0.13 -10.86
C MET A 96 6.83 0.39 -9.51
N VAL A 97 5.58 0.03 -9.14
CA VAL A 97 5.01 0.37 -7.84
C VAL A 97 5.82 -0.26 -6.71
N LEU A 98 6.13 -1.56 -6.82
CA LEU A 98 6.93 -2.26 -5.82
C LEU A 98 8.32 -1.61 -5.64
N HIS A 99 8.98 -1.24 -6.73
CA HIS A 99 10.25 -0.53 -6.70
C HIS A 99 10.15 0.82 -5.99
N ARG A 100 9.10 1.60 -6.27
CA ARG A 100 8.85 2.89 -5.60
C ARG A 100 8.64 2.72 -4.10
N ILE A 101 7.83 1.75 -3.67
CA ILE A 101 7.62 1.43 -2.26
C ILE A 101 8.96 1.04 -1.61
N HIS A 102 9.72 0.16 -2.25
CA HIS A 102 11.01 -0.32 -1.74
C HIS A 102 12.01 0.83 -1.56
N LYS A 103 12.13 1.73 -2.54
CA LYS A 103 13.02 2.90 -2.45
C LYS A 103 12.70 3.77 -1.24
N HIS A 104 11.43 4.14 -1.07
CA HIS A 104 11.01 4.96 0.07
C HIS A 104 11.17 4.23 1.41
N PHE A 105 11.00 2.90 1.41
CA PHE A 105 11.20 2.09 2.59
C PHE A 105 12.67 2.04 3.02
N GLN A 106 13.58 1.86 2.06
CA GLN A 106 15.03 1.92 2.30
C GLN A 106 15.46 3.31 2.78
N ASP A 107 14.95 4.37 2.16
CA ASP A 107 15.23 5.76 2.57
C ASP A 107 14.79 6.03 4.03
N GLN A 108 13.71 5.38 4.50
CA GLN A 108 13.31 5.49 5.91
C GLN A 108 14.20 4.66 6.83
N LEU A 109 14.56 3.43 6.44
CA LEU A 109 15.45 2.59 7.24
C LEU A 109 16.83 3.22 7.45
N THR A 110 17.38 3.91 6.44
CA THR A 110 18.70 4.57 6.53
C THR A 110 18.68 5.78 7.45
N ARG A 111 17.52 6.42 7.63
CA ARG A 111 17.32 7.54 8.58
C ARG A 111 17.18 7.10 10.02
N ILE A 112 16.82 5.84 10.26
CA ILE A 112 16.73 5.28 11.62
C ILE A 112 18.14 4.84 12.02
N GLU A 113 18.82 5.61 12.86
CA GLU A 113 20.20 5.32 13.28
C GLU A 113 20.30 4.07 14.15
N ASP A 114 19.37 3.93 15.12
CA ASP A 114 19.33 2.80 16.05
C ASP A 114 18.98 1.49 15.33
N PRO A 115 19.89 0.50 15.31
CA PRO A 115 19.66 -0.79 14.67
C PRO A 115 18.45 -1.56 15.22
N THR A 116 18.13 -1.40 16.50
CA THR A 116 16.99 -2.04 17.16
C THR A 116 15.67 -1.45 16.66
N LEU A 117 15.60 -0.11 16.59
CA LEU A 117 14.43 0.58 16.04
C LEU A 117 14.28 0.31 14.54
N ARG A 118 15.39 0.25 13.79
CA ARG A 118 15.38 -0.09 12.37
C ARG A 118 14.81 -1.49 12.12
N ARG A 119 15.24 -2.48 12.91
CA ARG A 119 14.70 -3.85 12.84
C ARG A 119 13.23 -3.89 13.24
N SER A 120 12.86 -3.20 14.32
CA SER A 120 11.48 -3.11 14.78
C SER A 120 10.55 -2.54 13.70
N PHE A 121 10.95 -1.43 13.07
CA PHE A 121 10.22 -0.83 11.96
C PHE A 121 10.02 -1.81 10.80
N ALA A 122 11.05 -2.60 10.45
CA ALA A 122 10.98 -3.55 9.36
C ALA A 122 10.10 -4.78 9.67
N GLU A 123 10.14 -5.29 10.90
CA GLU A 123 9.62 -6.62 11.23
C GLU A 123 8.33 -6.61 12.04
N GLN A 124 8.09 -5.58 12.86
CA GLN A 124 6.92 -5.56 13.75
C GLN A 124 5.62 -5.15 13.05
N VAL A 125 5.71 -4.55 11.86
CA VAL A 125 4.55 -4.12 11.08
C VAL A 125 4.22 -5.19 10.02
N PRO A 126 3.05 -5.85 10.07
CA PRO A 126 2.70 -6.93 9.14
C PRO A 126 2.85 -6.57 7.65
N ALA A 127 2.44 -5.39 7.22
CA ALA A 127 2.61 -5.00 5.82
C ALA A 127 4.08 -4.77 5.43
N HIS A 128 4.94 -4.33 6.34
CA HIS A 128 6.37 -4.21 6.04
C HIS A 128 6.98 -5.59 5.80
N ARG A 129 6.59 -6.60 6.59
CA ARG A 129 6.99 -8.00 6.35
C ARG A 129 6.47 -8.53 5.01
N GLN A 130 5.21 -8.28 4.69
CA GLN A 130 4.62 -8.72 3.41
C GLN A 130 5.29 -8.02 2.21
N LEU A 131 5.58 -6.72 2.34
CA LEU A 131 6.31 -5.95 1.35
C LEU A 131 7.71 -6.54 1.12
N LEU A 132 8.47 -6.78 2.18
CA LEU A 132 9.81 -7.38 2.10
C LEU A 132 9.77 -8.77 1.45
N ALA A 133 8.75 -9.58 1.76
CA ALA A 133 8.55 -10.89 1.13
C ALA A 133 8.26 -10.76 -0.38
N ALA A 134 7.42 -9.81 -0.79
CA ALA A 134 7.16 -9.55 -2.21
C ALA A 134 8.38 -9.04 -2.96
N ILE A 135 9.17 -8.16 -2.34
CA ILE A 135 10.46 -7.71 -2.91
C ILE A 135 11.39 -8.91 -3.08
N ALA A 136 11.51 -9.77 -2.07
CA ALA A 136 12.29 -11.00 -2.16
C ALA A 136 11.87 -11.90 -3.31
N GLN A 137 10.57 -12.08 -3.50
CA GLN A 137 10.05 -12.90 -4.59
C GLN A 137 10.31 -12.28 -5.96
N SER A 138 10.18 -10.95 -6.09
CA SER A 138 10.50 -10.24 -7.33
C SER A 138 11.99 -10.33 -7.69
N HIS A 139 12.90 -10.25 -6.70
CA HIS A 139 14.35 -10.40 -6.91
C HIS A 139 14.75 -11.85 -7.16
N ALA A 140 14.09 -12.83 -6.54
CA ALA A 140 14.33 -14.25 -6.80
C ALA A 140 13.95 -14.63 -8.24
N THR A 141 12.90 -14.01 -8.78
CA THR A 141 12.45 -14.20 -10.16
C THR A 141 13.32 -13.42 -11.17
N GLY A 142 14.09 -12.43 -10.70
CA GLY A 142 15.03 -11.60 -11.48
C GLY A 142 16.53 -11.84 -11.24
N ALA A 143 16.90 -12.91 -10.49
CA ALA A 143 18.24 -13.24 -9.98
C ALA A 143 18.76 -12.37 -8.80
N ALA A 144 19.02 -13.07 -7.67
CA ALA A 144 19.93 -12.80 -6.56
C ALA A 144 20.05 -11.35 -6.00
N SER A 145 19.53 -11.11 -4.78
CA SER A 145 20.31 -10.65 -3.61
C SER A 145 19.39 -10.08 -2.51
N ILE A 146 19.18 -10.83 -1.42
CA ILE A 146 18.65 -10.30 -0.14
C ILE A 146 19.53 -10.69 1.07
N ARG A 147 20.65 -11.40 0.85
CA ARG A 147 21.54 -11.77 1.96
C ARG A 147 22.49 -10.67 2.47
N GLN A 148 22.44 -9.46 1.92
CA GLN A 148 23.46 -8.44 2.16
C GLN A 148 23.05 -7.27 3.08
N LEU A 149 21.84 -7.24 3.64
CA LEU A 149 21.31 -6.05 4.34
C LEU A 149 21.03 -6.20 5.84
N LEU A 150 21.49 -7.29 6.47
CA LEU A 150 21.33 -7.52 7.91
C LEU A 150 22.63 -7.90 8.65
N ASN A 151 23.79 -7.79 7.99
CA ASN A 151 25.12 -7.91 8.63
C ASN A 151 25.82 -6.57 8.69
#